data_AF-T1BPU7-F1
#
_entry.id   AF-T1BPU7-F1
#
_cell.length_a   1.000
_cell.length_b   1.000
_cell.length_c   1.000
_cell.angle_alpha   90.00
_cell.angle_beta   90.00
_cell.angle_gamma   90.00
#
_symmetry.space_group_name_H-M   'P 1'
#
loop_
_entity.id
_entity.type
_entity.pdbx_description
1 polymer ?
#
loop_
_entity_poly.entity_id
_entity_poly.type
_entity_poly.pdbx_seq_one_letter_code
_entity_poly.pdbx_strand_id
1 'polypeptide(L)'
;MYIQGSTRLEKVAFLVAKFAARYKVNLLRRSDLQARKSGETVTRWLGYLDDKTGMVNWVLLCWPGEDLDRSELWRPVHEQRIRHSNYELVRITKPGAKAPVLTWRYEKPQFEKLHDQIVQVIRLKQDAILDQIIHTLHRSPGFAGVRQQVKKLWDITRKEWKRTRGESEPVPEIPKNIGYVRRLPDVGALWSELVKRDTV
;
A
#
# COMPACT_ATOMS: atom_id res chain seq x y z
N MET A 1 8.63 -8.22 12.15
CA MET A 1 9.68 -7.63 11.30
C MET A 1 9.39 -7.93 9.85
N TYR A 2 10.16 -7.40 8.91
CA TYR A 2 10.04 -7.75 7.51
C TYR A 2 11.36 -7.55 6.75
N ILE A 3 11.46 -8.18 5.60
CA ILE A 3 12.37 -7.80 4.52
C ILE A 3 11.54 -7.57 3.26
N GLN A 4 11.98 -6.68 2.39
CA GLN A 4 11.28 -6.38 1.14
C GLN A 4 12.28 -6.19 0.01
N GLY A 5 11.84 -6.43 -1.21
CA GLY A 5 12.66 -6.25 -2.40
C GLY A 5 11.86 -6.35 -3.68
N SER A 6 12.58 -6.33 -4.79
CA SER A 6 12.04 -6.51 -6.13
C SER A 6 12.92 -7.51 -6.87
N THR A 7 12.31 -8.41 -7.63
CA THR A 7 13.01 -9.41 -8.44
C THR A 7 12.29 -9.62 -9.75
N ARG A 8 13.01 -10.10 -10.76
CA ARG A 8 12.36 -10.50 -12.02
C ARG A 8 11.46 -11.71 -11.80
N LEU A 9 10.39 -11.79 -12.57
CA LEU A 9 9.41 -12.87 -12.51
C LEU A 9 10.12 -14.24 -12.50
N GLU A 10 10.99 -14.53 -13.47
CA GLU A 10 11.65 -15.84 -13.62
C GLU A 10 12.50 -16.27 -12.41
N LYS A 11 12.89 -15.33 -11.54
CA LYS A 11 13.70 -15.60 -10.34
C LYS A 11 12.88 -15.84 -9.08
N VAL A 12 11.57 -15.60 -9.09
CA VAL A 12 10.75 -15.72 -7.87
C VAL A 12 10.68 -17.15 -7.37
N ALA A 13 10.62 -18.15 -8.25
CA ALA A 13 10.61 -19.55 -7.83
C ALA A 13 11.84 -19.90 -6.97
N PHE A 14 13.03 -19.46 -7.39
CA PHE A 14 14.27 -19.62 -6.61
C PHE A 14 14.24 -18.83 -5.30
N LEU A 15 13.71 -17.61 -5.31
CA LEU A 15 13.58 -16.78 -4.10
C LEU A 15 12.64 -17.43 -3.06
N VAL A 16 11.47 -17.90 -3.50
CA VAL A 16 10.49 -18.55 -2.63
C VAL A 16 11.04 -19.88 -2.11
N ALA A 17 11.74 -20.66 -2.94
CA ALA A 17 12.42 -21.88 -2.50
C ALA A 17 13.49 -21.59 -1.43
N LYS A 18 14.31 -20.55 -1.62
CA LYS A 18 15.27 -20.08 -0.62
C LYS A 18 14.58 -19.78 0.72
N PHE A 19 13.47 -19.03 0.68
CA PHE A 19 12.73 -18.70 1.90
C PHE A 19 12.06 -19.91 2.55
N ALA A 20 11.47 -20.80 1.77
CA ALA A 20 10.85 -22.03 2.27
C ALA A 20 11.86 -22.99 2.92
N ALA A 21 13.11 -23.01 2.43
CA ALA A 21 14.19 -23.80 3.03
C ALA A 21 14.68 -23.22 4.38
N ARG A 22 14.50 -21.91 4.61
CA ARG A 22 14.99 -21.21 5.81
C ARG A 22 13.92 -20.93 6.85
N TYR A 23 12.66 -20.80 6.41
CA TYR A 23 11.57 -20.32 7.25
C TYR A 23 10.31 -21.15 7.05
N LYS A 24 9.46 -21.14 8.08
CA LYS A 24 8.07 -21.59 7.97
C LYS A 24 7.27 -20.53 7.23
N VAL A 25 7.26 -20.61 5.90
CA VAL A 25 6.61 -19.64 5.00
C VAL A 25 5.15 -20.05 4.73
N ASN A 26 4.22 -19.10 4.84
CA ASN A 26 2.84 -19.22 4.39
C ASN A 26 2.08 -20.43 4.98
N LEU A 27 2.33 -20.71 6.28
CA LEU A 27 1.59 -21.74 7.01
C LEU A 27 0.08 -21.50 6.95
N LEU A 28 -0.68 -22.60 6.91
CA LEU A 28 -2.13 -22.56 7.10
C LEU A 28 -2.47 -21.93 8.45
N ARG A 29 -3.60 -21.22 8.52
CA ARG A 29 -4.01 -20.45 9.71
C ARG A 29 -3.88 -21.20 11.03
N ARG A 30 -4.28 -22.46 11.09
CA ARG A 30 -4.22 -23.27 12.33
C ARG A 30 -2.76 -23.55 12.73
N SER A 31 -1.93 -23.95 11.77
CA SER A 31 -0.50 -24.23 12.00
C SER A 31 0.28 -22.95 12.33
N ASP A 32 -0.03 -21.83 11.65
CA ASP A 32 0.52 -20.51 11.93
C ASP A 32 0.25 -20.11 13.40
N LEU A 33 -1.01 -20.21 13.86
CA LEU A 33 -1.36 -19.89 15.24
C LEU A 33 -0.68 -20.80 16.25
N GLN A 34 -0.55 -22.10 15.96
CA GLN A 34 0.12 -23.04 16.84
C GLN A 34 1.61 -22.74 16.94
N ALA A 35 2.30 -22.53 15.81
CA ALA A 35 3.72 -22.20 15.76
C ALA A 35 4.03 -20.90 16.52
N ARG A 36 3.19 -19.86 16.39
CA ARG A 36 3.36 -18.62 17.18
C ARG A 36 3.19 -18.85 18.68
N LYS A 37 2.29 -19.75 19.08
CA LYS A 37 2.07 -20.09 20.50
C LYS A 37 3.25 -20.88 21.08
N SER A 38 3.91 -21.72 20.28
CA SER A 38 5.12 -22.44 20.67
C SER A 38 6.40 -21.60 20.59
N GLY A 39 6.30 -20.31 20.29
CA GLY A 39 7.47 -19.42 20.22
C GLY A 39 8.29 -19.57 18.94
N GLU A 40 7.75 -20.22 17.91
CA GLU A 40 8.43 -20.42 16.62
C GLU A 40 8.27 -19.22 15.70
N THR A 41 9.28 -19.01 14.87
CA THR A 41 9.30 -17.98 13.83
C THR A 41 8.37 -18.38 12.70
N VAL A 42 7.39 -17.53 12.44
CA VAL A 42 6.45 -17.70 11.33
C VAL A 42 6.63 -16.58 10.35
N THR A 43 6.73 -16.93 9.06
CA THR A 43 6.88 -15.96 8.00
C THR A 43 5.76 -16.04 6.99
N ARG A 44 5.51 -14.91 6.33
CA ARG A 44 4.49 -14.79 5.29
C ARG A 44 5.05 -14.01 4.13
N TRP A 45 5.15 -14.67 3.00
CA TRP A 45 5.62 -14.08 1.76
C TRP A 45 4.43 -13.57 0.95
N LEU A 46 4.51 -12.30 0.55
CA LEU A 46 3.56 -11.64 -0.35
C LEU A 46 4.36 -11.07 -1.51
N GLY A 47 3.89 -11.30 -2.73
CA GLY A 47 4.44 -10.71 -3.94
C GLY A 47 3.32 -10.22 -4.84
N TYR A 48 3.59 -9.16 -5.59
CA TYR A 48 2.72 -8.71 -6.67
C TYR A 48 3.58 -8.45 -7.92
N LEU A 49 3.08 -8.88 -9.07
CA LEU A 49 3.67 -8.56 -10.37
C LEU A 49 3.25 -7.14 -10.75
N ASP A 50 4.24 -6.32 -11.07
CA ASP A 50 4.02 -5.03 -11.70
C ASP A 50 4.11 -5.20 -13.21
N ASP A 51 2.96 -5.29 -13.88
CA ASP A 51 2.85 -5.50 -15.33
C ASP A 51 3.60 -4.42 -16.14
N LYS A 52 3.82 -3.23 -15.57
CA LYS A 52 4.54 -2.15 -16.25
C LYS A 52 6.05 -2.35 -16.27
N THR A 53 6.59 -2.98 -15.23
CA THR A 53 8.04 -3.17 -15.06
C THR A 53 8.48 -4.61 -15.27
N GLY A 54 7.55 -5.57 -15.31
CA GLY A 54 7.84 -7.01 -15.33
C GLY A 54 8.48 -7.52 -14.03
N MET A 55 8.48 -6.69 -12.98
CA MET A 55 9.13 -7.00 -11.71
C MET A 55 8.10 -7.47 -10.69
N VAL A 56 8.46 -8.51 -9.94
CA VAL A 56 7.73 -8.93 -8.75
C VAL A 56 8.30 -8.19 -7.56
N ASN A 57 7.48 -7.32 -7.01
CA ASN A 57 7.76 -6.60 -5.79
C ASN A 57 7.20 -7.39 -4.61
N TRP A 58 8.04 -7.68 -3.63
CA TRP A 58 7.74 -8.67 -2.61
C TRP A 58 8.10 -8.16 -1.21
N VAL A 59 7.42 -8.73 -0.23
CA VAL A 59 7.68 -8.56 1.20
C VAL A 59 7.58 -9.92 1.90
N LEU A 60 8.58 -10.24 2.71
CA LEU A 60 8.53 -11.34 3.66
C LEU A 60 8.26 -10.76 5.04
N LEU A 61 7.03 -10.93 5.52
CA LEU A 61 6.61 -10.56 6.86
C LEU A 61 7.07 -11.65 7.84
N CYS A 62 7.57 -11.25 9.00
CA CYS A 62 8.06 -12.18 10.01
C CYS A 62 7.43 -11.87 11.37
N TRP A 63 6.80 -12.87 11.95
CA TRP A 63 6.53 -12.96 13.37
C TRP A 63 7.74 -13.64 14.02
N PRO A 64 8.61 -12.89 14.74
CA PRO A 64 9.83 -13.46 15.30
C PRO A 64 9.50 -14.46 16.42
N GLY A 65 10.14 -15.62 16.35
CA GLY A 65 10.25 -16.59 17.43
C GLY A 65 11.68 -16.68 17.96
N GLU A 66 11.94 -17.68 18.79
CA GLU A 66 13.27 -17.96 19.36
C GLU A 66 14.27 -18.44 18.30
N ASP A 67 13.77 -19.16 17.29
CA ASP A 67 14.50 -19.76 16.16
C ASP A 67 14.73 -18.80 14.99
N LEU A 68 14.60 -17.48 15.20
CA LEU A 68 14.79 -16.49 14.14
C LEU A 68 16.22 -16.50 13.61
N ASP A 69 16.38 -16.80 12.32
CA ASP A 69 17.63 -16.55 11.59
C ASP A 69 17.90 -15.04 11.47
N ARG A 70 18.98 -14.59 12.11
CA ARG A 70 19.41 -13.18 12.16
C ARG A 70 20.39 -12.78 11.05
N SER A 71 20.69 -13.69 10.11
CA SER A 71 21.57 -13.38 8.98
C SER A 71 20.92 -12.46 7.94
N GLU A 72 19.59 -12.38 7.90
CA GLU A 72 18.86 -11.43 7.05
C GLU A 72 18.72 -10.06 7.72
N LEU A 73 18.65 -9.00 6.91
CA LEU A 73 18.51 -7.61 7.37
C LEU A 73 17.06 -7.27 7.77
N TRP A 74 16.58 -7.91 8.83
CA TRP A 74 15.21 -7.74 9.33
C TRP A 74 14.93 -6.31 9.79
N ARG A 75 13.82 -5.76 9.30
CA ARG A 75 13.36 -4.41 9.64
C ARG A 75 12.18 -4.46 10.60
N PRO A 76 12.23 -3.77 11.75
CA PRO A 76 11.08 -3.61 12.61
C PRO A 76 10.01 -2.72 11.95
N VAL A 77 8.79 -3.23 11.81
CA VAL A 77 7.67 -2.53 11.13
C VAL A 77 7.29 -1.21 11.81
N HIS A 78 7.56 -1.09 13.12
CA HIS A 78 7.23 0.09 13.89
C HIS A 78 8.25 1.24 13.73
N GLU A 79 9.51 0.93 13.44
CA GLU A 79 10.55 1.94 13.18
C GLU A 79 10.61 2.27 11.68
N GLN A 80 10.59 1.24 10.83
CA GLN A 80 10.63 1.39 9.39
C GLN A 80 9.36 0.81 8.76
N ARG A 81 8.45 1.68 8.34
CA ARG A 81 7.19 1.26 7.70
C ARG A 81 7.45 0.56 6.38
N ILE A 82 6.63 -0.43 6.08
CA ILE A 82 6.58 -1.06 4.75
C ILE A 82 6.09 0.01 3.77
N ARG A 83 6.82 0.15 2.66
CA ARG A 83 6.54 1.13 1.61
C ARG A 83 6.38 0.44 0.29
N HIS A 84 5.44 0.91 -0.51
CA HIS A 84 5.21 0.43 -1.85
C HIS A 84 4.68 1.56 -2.73
N SER A 85 5.35 1.80 -3.86
CA SER A 85 5.11 2.96 -4.73
C SER A 85 5.24 4.26 -3.92
N ASN A 86 4.17 5.05 -3.81
CA ASN A 86 4.13 6.27 -3.00
C ASN A 86 3.25 6.10 -1.74
N TYR A 87 3.10 4.86 -1.27
CA TYR A 87 2.27 4.52 -0.12
C TYR A 87 3.09 3.88 0.99
N GLU A 88 2.70 4.16 2.23
CA GLU A 88 3.24 3.53 3.43
C GLU A 88 2.14 2.82 4.21
N LEU A 89 2.49 1.67 4.78
CA LEU A 89 1.62 0.93 5.70
C LEU A 89 1.74 1.54 7.09
N VAL A 90 0.62 1.99 7.64
CA VAL A 90 0.55 2.62 8.96
C VAL A 90 -0.48 1.95 9.85
N ARG A 91 -0.24 2.06 11.16
CA ARG A 91 -1.19 1.67 12.19
C ARG A 91 -1.97 2.90 12.63
N ILE A 92 -3.29 2.90 12.45
CA ILE A 92 -4.17 3.99 12.87
C ILE A 92 -5.21 3.50 13.86
N THR A 93 -5.49 4.29 14.89
CA THR A 93 -6.64 4.09 15.76
C THR A 93 -7.79 4.91 15.20
N LYS A 94 -8.84 4.23 14.70
CA LYS A 94 -10.05 4.92 14.24
C LYS A 94 -10.84 5.40 15.47
N PRO A 95 -11.58 6.53 15.36
CA PRO A 95 -12.54 6.90 16.40
C PRO A 95 -13.48 5.73 16.73
N GLY A 96 -13.63 5.40 18.01
CA GLY A 96 -14.46 4.30 18.49
C GLY A 96 -13.91 2.89 18.26
N ALA A 97 -12.70 2.72 17.71
CA ALA A 97 -12.11 1.39 17.53
C ALA A 97 -11.43 0.88 18.81
N LYS A 98 -11.73 -0.36 19.19
CA LYS A 98 -11.12 -1.04 20.35
C LYS A 98 -9.62 -1.30 20.19
N ALA A 99 -9.14 -1.35 18.94
CA ALA A 99 -7.73 -1.60 18.64
C ALA A 99 -7.31 -0.84 17.37
N PRO A 100 -6.02 -0.49 17.25
CA PRO A 100 -5.51 0.12 16.03
C PRO A 100 -5.55 -0.87 14.86
N VAL A 101 -5.83 -0.38 13.67
CA VAL A 101 -5.86 -1.15 12.42
C VAL A 101 -4.74 -0.73 11.49
N LEU A 102 -4.23 -1.68 10.71
CA LEU A 102 -3.30 -1.39 9.64
C LEU A 102 -4.06 -0.83 8.43
N THR A 103 -3.51 0.20 7.80
CA THR A 103 -4.02 0.78 6.56
C THR A 103 -2.88 1.34 5.75
N TRP A 104 -3.03 1.34 4.42
CA TRP A 104 -2.17 2.15 3.56
C TRP A 104 -2.62 3.60 3.56
N ARG A 105 -1.67 4.49 3.33
CA ARG A 105 -1.86 5.93 3.08
C ARG A 105 -0.73 6.41 2.16
N TYR A 106 -0.89 7.57 1.52
CA TYR A 106 0.22 8.23 0.84
C TYR A 106 1.34 8.53 1.82
N GLU A 107 2.58 8.36 1.36
CA GLU A 107 3.75 8.89 2.06
C GLU A 107 3.62 10.39 2.25
N LYS A 108 4.18 10.90 3.35
CA LYS A 108 4.12 12.34 3.67
C LYS A 108 4.63 13.22 2.51
N PRO A 109 5.80 12.96 1.90
CA PRO A 109 6.27 13.77 0.77
C PRO A 109 5.33 13.71 -0.43
N GLN A 110 4.71 12.56 -0.71
CA GLN A 110 3.75 12.44 -1.81
C GLN A 110 2.47 13.24 -1.53
N PHE A 111 1.98 13.20 -0.28
CA PHE A 111 0.80 13.99 0.11
C PHE A 111 1.08 15.49 -0.01
N GLU A 112 2.24 15.95 0.46
CA GLU A 112 2.68 17.35 0.38
C GLU A 112 2.84 17.79 -1.08
N LYS A 113 3.47 16.97 -1.92
CA LYS A 113 3.58 17.22 -3.36
C LYS A 113 2.20 17.38 -4.02
N LEU A 114 1.24 16.50 -3.72
CA LEU A 114 -0.12 16.59 -4.25
C LEU A 114 -0.84 17.86 -3.77
N HIS A 115 -0.67 18.21 -2.49
CA HIS A 115 -1.20 19.44 -1.93
C HIS A 115 -0.66 20.66 -2.68
N ASP A 116 0.66 20.79 -2.80
CA ASP A 116 1.30 21.95 -3.41
C ASP A 116 0.94 22.06 -4.89
N GLN A 117 0.87 20.92 -5.59
CA GLN A 117 0.44 20.87 -6.98
C GLN A 117 -1.01 21.37 -7.14
N ILE A 118 -1.95 20.92 -6.30
CA ILE A 118 -3.35 21.39 -6.33
C ILE A 118 -3.41 22.90 -6.12
N VAL A 119 -2.70 23.41 -5.12
CA VAL A 119 -2.66 24.84 -4.81
C VAL A 119 -2.13 25.64 -6.01
N GLN A 120 -1.03 25.17 -6.60
CA GLN A 120 -0.40 25.83 -7.74
C GLN A 120 -1.31 25.87 -8.97
N VAL A 121 -1.93 24.74 -9.35
CA VAL A 121 -2.77 24.69 -10.57
C VAL A 121 -4.03 25.56 -10.44
N ILE A 122 -4.61 25.66 -9.24
CA ILE A 122 -5.76 26.55 -8.98
C ILE A 122 -5.36 28.02 -9.18
N ARG A 123 -4.19 28.41 -8.66
CA ARG A 123 -3.66 29.79 -8.76
C ARG A 123 -3.26 30.18 -10.17
N LEU A 124 -2.68 29.25 -10.93
CA LEU A 124 -2.26 29.48 -12.31
C LEU A 124 -3.39 29.30 -13.33
N LYS A 125 -4.61 29.06 -12.87
CA LYS A 125 -5.77 28.79 -13.72
C LYS A 125 -5.64 27.64 -14.70
N GLN A 126 -5.02 26.55 -14.25
CA GLN A 126 -4.78 25.34 -15.03
C GLN A 126 -5.87 24.27 -14.78
N ASP A 127 -7.09 24.57 -15.19
CA ASP A 127 -8.28 23.79 -14.81
C ASP A 127 -8.24 22.35 -15.37
N ALA A 128 -7.74 22.15 -16.59
CA ALA A 128 -7.57 20.81 -17.18
C ALA A 128 -6.61 19.91 -16.36
N ILE A 129 -5.57 20.49 -15.77
CA ILE A 129 -4.63 19.75 -14.91
C ILE A 129 -5.30 19.43 -13.57
N LEU A 130 -6.08 20.36 -13.02
CA LEU A 130 -6.82 20.13 -11.80
C LEU A 130 -7.84 18.99 -11.96
N ASP A 131 -8.56 18.94 -13.07
CA ASP A 131 -9.49 17.85 -13.39
C ASP A 131 -8.76 16.50 -13.46
N GLN A 132 -7.59 16.46 -14.11
CA GLN A 132 -6.76 15.27 -14.16
C GLN A 132 -6.30 14.81 -12.76
N ILE A 133 -5.96 15.75 -11.87
CA ILE A 133 -5.60 15.45 -10.47
C ILE A 133 -6.80 14.88 -9.74
N ILE A 134 -7.99 15.50 -9.83
CA ILE A 134 -9.22 15.02 -9.19
C ILE A 134 -9.54 13.59 -9.67
N HIS A 135 -9.44 13.36 -10.98
CA HIS A 135 -9.67 12.06 -11.62
C HIS A 135 -8.69 10.98 -11.14
N THR A 136 -7.42 11.36 -10.94
CA THR A 136 -6.37 10.47 -10.41
C THR A 136 -6.61 10.15 -8.94
N LEU A 137 -6.93 11.17 -8.13
CA LEU A 137 -7.23 11.00 -6.71
C LEU A 137 -8.45 10.11 -6.49
N HIS A 138 -9.47 10.22 -7.33
CA HIS A 138 -10.67 9.37 -7.26
C HIS A 138 -10.35 7.88 -7.44
N ARG A 139 -9.33 7.56 -8.24
CA ARG A 139 -8.83 6.18 -8.46
C ARG A 139 -7.78 5.74 -7.46
N SER A 140 -7.50 6.52 -6.43
CA SER A 140 -6.59 6.09 -5.36
C SER A 140 -7.12 4.79 -4.73
N PRO A 141 -6.24 3.89 -4.26
CA PRO A 141 -6.64 2.70 -3.54
C PRO A 141 -7.51 3.07 -2.33
N GLY A 142 -8.71 2.50 -2.28
CA GLY A 142 -9.73 2.72 -1.26
C GLY A 142 -9.42 2.29 0.18
N PHE A 143 -8.16 2.34 0.63
CA PHE A 143 -7.77 2.08 2.03
C PHE A 143 -8.16 3.25 2.93
N ALA A 144 -8.48 2.98 4.19
CA ALA A 144 -9.00 4.00 5.11
C ALA A 144 -8.08 5.23 5.24
N GLY A 145 -6.77 5.02 5.35
CA GLY A 145 -5.78 6.11 5.41
C GLY A 145 -5.72 6.95 4.13
N VAL A 146 -5.74 6.29 2.97
CA VAL A 146 -5.83 6.98 1.67
C VAL A 146 -7.13 7.76 1.56
N ARG A 147 -8.29 7.19 1.91
CA ARG A 147 -9.59 7.90 1.86
C ARG A 147 -9.58 9.17 2.71
N GLN A 148 -8.99 9.10 3.90
CA GLN A 148 -8.86 10.27 4.78
C GLN A 148 -7.98 11.36 4.15
N GLN A 149 -6.85 10.99 3.55
CA GLN A 149 -5.98 11.95 2.86
C GLN A 149 -6.63 12.53 1.60
N VAL A 150 -7.28 11.72 0.76
CA VAL A 150 -7.98 12.20 -0.43
C VAL A 150 -9.11 13.16 -0.04
N LYS A 151 -9.89 12.85 1.00
CA LYS A 151 -10.91 13.78 1.53
C LYS A 151 -10.29 15.11 1.94
N LYS A 152 -9.14 15.10 2.62
CA LYS A 152 -8.41 16.33 2.97
C LYS A 152 -7.99 17.11 1.71
N LEU A 153 -7.45 16.45 0.69
CA LEU A 153 -7.05 17.10 -0.57
C LEU A 153 -8.26 17.71 -1.30
N TRP A 154 -9.42 17.05 -1.28
CA TRP A 154 -10.67 17.61 -1.78
C TRP A 154 -11.15 18.82 -1.00
N ASP A 155 -11.02 18.81 0.33
CA ASP A 155 -11.33 19.97 1.18
C ASP A 155 -10.39 21.15 0.89
N ILE A 156 -9.10 20.86 0.68
CA ILE A 156 -8.10 21.85 0.26
C ILE A 156 -8.47 22.44 -1.10
N THR A 157 -8.84 21.60 -2.06
CA THR A 157 -9.26 22.03 -3.42
C THR A 157 -10.42 23.03 -3.32
N ARG A 158 -11.48 22.71 -2.57
CA ARG A 158 -12.64 23.60 -2.37
C ARG A 158 -12.25 24.92 -1.72
N LYS A 159 -11.46 24.87 -0.65
CA LYS A 159 -11.05 26.07 0.10
C LYS A 159 -10.17 26.99 -0.74
N GLU A 160 -9.19 26.41 -1.45
CA GLU A 160 -8.28 27.18 -2.29
C GLU A 160 -9.01 27.76 -3.50
N TRP A 161 -9.91 27.00 -4.12
CA TRP A 161 -10.76 27.50 -5.21
C TRP A 161 -11.55 28.73 -4.77
N LYS A 162 -12.30 28.63 -3.65
CA LYS A 162 -13.08 29.75 -3.11
C LYS A 162 -12.20 30.97 -2.81
N ARG A 163 -10.99 30.74 -2.26
CA ARG A 163 -10.06 31.81 -1.90
C ARG A 163 -9.47 32.53 -3.11
N THR A 164 -9.18 31.80 -4.18
CA THR A 164 -8.44 32.33 -5.34
C THR A 164 -9.34 32.75 -6.50
N ARG A 165 -10.47 32.07 -6.71
CA ARG A 165 -11.41 32.33 -7.81
C ARG A 165 -12.69 33.04 -7.38
N GLY A 166 -12.97 33.08 -6.08
CA GLY A 166 -14.21 33.64 -5.54
C GLY A 166 -15.40 32.70 -5.71
N GLU A 167 -16.58 33.18 -5.31
CA GLU A 167 -17.83 32.39 -5.37
C GLU A 167 -18.51 32.39 -6.75
N SER A 168 -18.07 33.28 -7.66
CA SER A 168 -18.63 33.42 -9.01
C SER A 168 -18.15 32.36 -10.00
N GLU A 169 -16.98 31.75 -9.77
CA GLU A 169 -16.47 30.66 -10.61
C GLU A 169 -16.87 29.31 -9.99
N PRO A 170 -17.57 28.41 -10.71
CA PRO A 170 -18.01 27.14 -10.16
C PRO A 170 -16.81 26.23 -9.86
N VAL A 171 -16.81 25.62 -8.67
CA VAL A 171 -15.81 24.61 -8.30
C VAL A 171 -15.91 23.41 -9.24
N PRO A 172 -14.80 22.84 -9.74
CA PRO A 172 -14.84 21.62 -10.54
C PRO A 172 -15.54 20.48 -9.82
N GLU A 173 -16.09 19.53 -10.58
CA GLU A 173 -16.80 18.39 -10.02
C GLU A 173 -15.84 17.49 -9.24
N ILE A 174 -15.94 17.52 -7.91
CA ILE A 174 -15.17 16.66 -7.02
C ILE A 174 -16.04 15.48 -6.59
N PRO A 175 -15.60 14.22 -6.86
CA PRO A 175 -16.32 13.05 -6.41
C PRO A 175 -16.56 13.06 -4.89
N LYS A 176 -17.72 12.57 -4.45
CA LYS A 176 -18.09 12.57 -3.03
C LYS A 176 -17.24 11.60 -2.20
N ASN A 177 -16.88 10.46 -2.80
CA ASN A 177 -16.23 9.35 -2.12
C ASN A 177 -15.22 8.68 -3.05
N ILE A 178 -14.16 8.08 -2.49
CA ILE A 178 -13.40 7.07 -3.21
C ILE A 178 -13.90 5.68 -2.81
N GLY A 179 -13.81 4.72 -3.74
CA GLY A 179 -14.25 3.35 -3.54
C GLY A 179 -13.60 2.66 -2.33
N TYR A 180 -14.13 1.52 -1.93
CA TYR A 180 -13.54 0.69 -0.89
C TYR A 180 -12.70 -0.42 -1.52
N VAL A 181 -11.50 -0.66 -0.99
CA VAL A 181 -10.76 -1.89 -1.31
C VAL A 181 -11.49 -3.06 -0.66
N ARG A 182 -11.85 -4.06 -1.49
CA ARG A 182 -12.42 -5.30 -1.01
C ARG A 182 -11.32 -6.16 -0.41
N ARG A 183 -11.63 -6.81 0.72
CA ARG A 183 -10.72 -7.79 1.30
C ARG A 183 -10.64 -8.98 0.34
N LEU A 184 -9.44 -9.30 -0.11
CA LEU A 184 -9.19 -10.52 -0.84
C LEU A 184 -9.07 -11.68 0.16
N PRO A 185 -9.57 -12.88 -0.20
CA PRO A 185 -9.25 -14.08 0.55
C PRO A 185 -7.74 -14.26 0.62
N ASP A 186 -7.28 -14.82 1.74
CA ASP A 186 -5.87 -15.12 1.97
C ASP A 186 -5.47 -16.41 1.24
N VAL A 187 -5.67 -16.38 -0.08
CA VAL A 187 -5.36 -17.45 -1.01
C VAL A 187 -4.44 -16.84 -2.07
N GLY A 188 -3.19 -17.28 -2.07
CA GLY A 188 -2.26 -16.91 -3.14
C GLY A 188 -2.69 -17.54 -4.46
N ALA A 189 -2.22 -16.99 -5.57
CA ALA A 189 -2.27 -17.69 -6.86
C ALA A 189 -1.08 -18.65 -6.96
N LEU A 190 -1.25 -19.73 -7.72
CA LEU A 190 -0.10 -20.57 -8.06
C LEU A 190 0.85 -19.78 -8.95
N TRP A 191 2.16 -20.00 -8.75
CA TRP A 191 3.18 -19.35 -9.56
C TRP A 191 2.97 -19.58 -11.07
N SER A 192 2.53 -20.78 -11.44
CA SER A 192 2.19 -21.15 -12.82
C SER A 192 1.02 -20.35 -13.41
N GLU A 193 0.11 -19.84 -12.60
CA GLU A 193 -1.02 -19.01 -13.04
C GLU A 193 -0.58 -17.57 -13.33
N LEU A 194 0.48 -17.10 -12.68
CA LEU A 194 1.05 -15.77 -12.91
C LEU A 194 1.86 -15.75 -14.22
N VAL A 195 2.69 -16.77 -14.47
CA VAL A 195 3.54 -16.85 -15.68
C VAL A 195 2.73 -16.95 -16.98
N LYS A 196 1.54 -17.55 -16.95
CA LYS A 196 0.63 -17.63 -18.12
C LYS A 196 0.06 -16.28 -18.56
N ARG A 197 0.07 -15.25 -17.69
CA ARG A 197 -0.45 -13.92 -18.02
C ARG A 197 0.52 -13.07 -18.85
N ASP A 198 1.81 -13.40 -18.82
CA ASP A 198 2.86 -12.70 -19.57
C ASP A 198 3.16 -13.34 -20.95
N THR A 199 2.41 -14.40 -21.33
CA THR A 199 2.57 -15.13 -22.60
C THR A 199 1.43 -14.89 -23.59
N VAL A 200 0.63 -13.84 -23.40
CA VAL A 200 -0.45 -13.40 -24.30
C VAL A 200 -0.18 -12.00 -24.81
#